data_AF-A0A7S1Z2G0-F1
#
_entry.id   AF-A0A7S1Z2G0-F1
#
_cell.length_a   1.000
_cell.length_b   1.000
_cell.length_c   1.000
_cell.angle_alpha   90.00
_cell.angle_beta   90.00
_cell.angle_gamma   90.00
#
_symmetry.space_group_name_H-M   'P 1'
#
loop_
_entity.id
_entity.type
_entity.pdbx_description
1 polymer ?
#
loop_
_entity_poly.entity_id
_entity_poly.type
_entity_poly.pdbx_seq_one_letter_code
_entity_poly.pdbx_strand_id
1 'polypeptide(L)'
;DYVPNFPLPASQNTQTTGRRRLGSDSGSDPLPAAPSLALSPPWRTEFFYEHPIIVSKTYIPSSEALVRKDYKYMYWPDYDVEQLFDLRSDPIEDDDLLSRNATGKGPPMTEEEGRVLREMRKRFWELKRKIQDTRDPMTV
;
A
#
# COMPACT_ATOMS: atom_id res chain seq x y z
N ASP A 1 -3.83 -12.42 -27.35
CA ASP A 1 -4.49 -12.63 -26.06
C ASP A 1 -4.00 -13.92 -25.42
N TYR A 2 -3.08 -13.80 -24.46
CA TYR A 2 -2.55 -14.94 -23.70
C TYR A 2 -2.58 -14.57 -22.22
N VAL A 3 -3.43 -15.26 -21.46
CA VAL A 3 -3.51 -15.14 -19.99
C VAL A 3 -2.97 -16.46 -19.43
N PRO A 4 -1.76 -16.49 -18.82
CA PRO A 4 -1.31 -17.69 -18.15
C PRO A 4 -2.09 -17.89 -16.84
N ASN A 5 -2.86 -18.97 -16.82
CA ASN A 5 -3.55 -19.50 -15.64
C ASN A 5 -2.50 -20.12 -14.68
N PHE A 6 -2.17 -19.40 -13.60
CA PHE A 6 -1.32 -19.94 -12.54
C PHE A 6 -2.21 -20.51 -11.42
N PRO A 7 -2.13 -21.82 -11.13
CA PRO A 7 -2.85 -22.40 -10.00
C PRO A 7 -2.24 -21.89 -8.68
N LEU A 8 -3.10 -21.43 -7.77
CA LEU A 8 -2.71 -21.08 -6.40
C LEU A 8 -2.18 -22.35 -5.68
N PRO A 9 -1.01 -22.31 -5.03
CA PRO A 9 -0.57 -23.43 -4.22
C PRO A 9 -1.44 -23.55 -2.96
N ALA A 10 -1.98 -24.75 -2.75
CA ALA A 10 -2.67 -25.13 -1.53
C ALA A 10 -1.73 -25.00 -0.32
N SER A 11 -2.09 -24.15 0.63
CA SER A 11 -1.41 -24.04 1.93
C SER A 11 -1.66 -25.31 2.75
N GLN A 12 -0.81 -26.32 2.59
CA GLN A 12 -0.79 -27.45 3.51
C GLN A 12 -0.06 -27.04 4.80
N ASN A 13 -0.84 -26.89 5.87
CA ASN A 13 -0.34 -26.80 7.24
C ASN A 13 0.38 -28.10 7.60
N THR A 14 1.71 -28.13 7.52
CA THR A 14 2.51 -29.18 8.14
C THR A 14 2.87 -28.77 9.57
N GLN A 15 2.02 -29.14 10.53
CA GLN A 15 2.49 -29.39 11.89
C GLN A 15 3.06 -30.81 11.93
N THR A 16 4.28 -30.96 12.45
CA THR A 16 4.67 -31.97 13.46
C THR A 16 6.14 -32.34 13.29
N THR A 17 6.99 -31.88 14.20
CA THR A 17 8.05 -32.73 14.77
C THR A 17 8.32 -32.24 16.19
N GLY A 18 7.84 -33.00 17.17
CA GLY A 18 8.00 -32.70 18.59
C GLY A 18 7.73 -33.94 19.42
N ARG A 19 8.53 -34.98 19.23
CA ARG A 19 8.48 -36.23 19.99
C ARG A 19 9.00 -35.96 21.42
N ARG A 20 8.14 -36.06 22.44
CA ARG A 20 8.56 -36.29 23.84
C ARG A 20 7.62 -37.29 24.52
N ARG A 21 8.20 -38.00 25.49
CA ARG A 21 7.93 -39.39 25.87
C ARG A 21 6.60 -39.60 26.58
N LEU A 22 6.11 -40.83 26.47
CA LEU A 22 5.04 -41.41 27.26
C LEU A 22 5.45 -41.43 28.74
N GLY A 23 4.80 -40.59 29.54
CA GLY A 23 4.86 -40.60 31.00
C GLY A 23 3.46 -40.31 31.50
N SER A 24 2.88 -41.29 32.18
CA SER A 24 1.60 -41.20 32.86
C SER A 24 1.65 -40.14 33.96
N ASP A 25 0.90 -39.06 33.81
CA ASP A 25 0.54 -38.21 34.94
C ASP A 25 -0.90 -37.71 34.78
N SER A 26 -1.71 -38.05 35.77
CA SER A 26 -3.11 -37.68 35.90
C SER A 26 -3.18 -36.27 36.50
N GLY A 27 -3.27 -35.26 35.64
CA GLY A 27 -3.47 -33.88 36.04
C GLY A 27 -4.13 -33.12 34.90
N SER A 28 -5.44 -32.97 34.97
CA SER A 28 -6.19 -32.06 34.11
C SER A 28 -5.92 -30.62 34.55
N ASP A 29 -4.73 -30.11 34.23
CA ASP A 29 -4.46 -28.67 34.29
C ASP A 29 -5.03 -28.05 33.01
N PRO A 30 -6.09 -27.23 33.08
CA PRO A 30 -6.53 -26.49 31.92
C PRO A 30 -5.39 -25.56 31.50
N LEU A 31 -5.04 -25.61 30.21
CA LEU A 31 -4.15 -24.65 29.57
C LEU A 31 -4.53 -23.23 30.05
N PRO A 32 -3.55 -22.38 30.41
CA PRO A 32 -3.86 -21.02 30.83
C PRO A 32 -4.70 -20.35 29.75
N ALA A 33 -5.82 -19.75 30.17
CA ALA A 33 -6.72 -19.00 29.30
C ALA A 33 -5.88 -18.07 28.42
N ALA A 34 -6.11 -18.13 27.10
CA ALA A 34 -5.46 -17.24 26.15
C ALA A 34 -5.57 -15.79 26.68
N PRO A 35 -4.49 -14.99 26.63
CA PRO A 35 -4.56 -13.61 27.06
C PRO A 35 -5.74 -12.95 26.35
N SER A 36 -6.50 -12.19 27.13
CA SER A 36 -7.68 -11.43 26.69
C SER A 36 -7.45 -10.86 25.30
N LEU A 37 -8.47 -10.97 24.45
CA LEU A 37 -8.53 -10.38 23.11
C LEU A 37 -8.14 -8.90 23.15
N ALA A 38 -6.84 -8.60 23.15
CA ALA A 38 -6.33 -7.28 22.89
C ALA A 38 -6.89 -6.91 21.52
N LEU A 39 -7.75 -5.89 21.48
CA LEU A 39 -8.34 -5.39 20.24
C LEU A 39 -7.17 -5.15 19.27
N SER A 40 -7.10 -5.93 18.20
CA SER A 40 -6.08 -5.71 17.18
C SER A 40 -6.27 -4.31 16.63
N PRO A 41 -5.18 -3.55 16.39
CA PRO A 41 -5.29 -2.22 15.81
C PRO A 41 -6.05 -2.33 14.49
N PRO A 42 -6.86 -1.31 14.13
CA PRO A 42 -7.56 -1.31 12.87
C PRO A 42 -6.57 -1.44 11.71
N TRP A 43 -6.96 -2.16 10.68
CA TRP A 43 -6.14 -2.29 9.48
C TRP A 43 -5.91 -0.92 8.84
N ARG A 44 -4.76 -0.76 8.19
CA ARG A 44 -4.40 0.48 7.49
C ARG A 44 -5.43 0.81 6.41
N THR A 45 -5.77 2.09 6.30
CA THR A 45 -6.69 2.61 5.28
C THR A 45 -5.95 3.15 4.05
N GLU A 46 -4.65 3.39 4.18
CA GLU A 46 -3.78 3.93 3.15
C GLU A 46 -2.40 3.29 3.22
N PHE A 47 -1.66 3.34 2.12
CA PHE A 47 -0.24 2.98 2.10
C PHE A 47 0.54 3.98 1.25
N PHE A 48 1.78 4.22 1.67
CA PHE A 48 2.73 5.05 0.96
C PHE A 48 3.93 4.19 0.58
N TYR A 49 4.39 4.30 -0.66
CA TYR A 49 5.59 3.60 -1.12
C TYR A 49 6.46 4.51 -1.97
N GLU A 50 7.75 4.17 -1.99
CA GLU A 50 8.75 4.77 -2.84
C GLU A 50 9.38 3.66 -3.68
N HIS A 51 9.60 3.94 -4.95
CA HIS A 51 10.32 3.11 -5.87
C HIS A 51 11.50 3.92 -6.42
N PRO A 52 12.76 3.52 -6.14
CA PRO A 52 13.92 4.22 -6.69
C PRO A 52 14.03 3.97 -8.20
N ILE A 53 14.93 4.69 -8.87
CA ILE A 53 15.29 4.40 -10.26
C ILE A 53 15.79 2.95 -10.36
N ILE A 54 15.26 2.20 -11.33
CA ILE A 54 15.86 0.94 -11.77
C ILE A 54 16.59 1.20 -13.10
N VAL A 55 17.90 0.93 -13.12
CA VAL A 55 18.82 1.15 -14.24
C VAL A 55 19.05 2.63 -14.59
N SER A 56 18.03 3.36 -15.04
CA SER A 56 18.14 4.77 -15.43
C SER A 56 16.77 5.44 -15.48
N LYS A 57 16.76 6.78 -15.40
CA LYS A 57 15.56 7.63 -15.52
C LYS A 57 14.76 7.38 -16.82
N THR A 58 15.42 6.97 -17.90
CA THR A 58 14.80 6.69 -19.20
C THR A 58 14.32 5.24 -19.35
N TYR A 59 14.60 4.37 -18.38
CA TYR A 59 14.13 2.98 -18.37
C TYR A 59 13.01 2.79 -17.35
N ILE A 60 13.34 2.88 -16.05
CA ILE A 60 12.37 2.86 -14.95
C ILE A 60 12.73 4.02 -14.03
N PRO A 61 12.06 5.18 -14.18
CA PRO A 61 12.28 6.30 -13.30
C PRO A 61 11.79 6.01 -11.88
N SER A 62 12.25 6.82 -10.95
CA SER A 62 11.73 6.78 -9.59
C SER A 62 10.27 7.22 -9.53
N SER A 63 9.53 6.65 -8.59
CA SER A 63 8.12 6.99 -8.37
C SER A 63 7.77 6.89 -6.90
N GLU A 64 6.82 7.70 -6.48
CA GLU A 64 6.35 7.77 -5.11
C GLU A 64 4.82 7.83 -5.15
N ALA A 65 4.13 7.05 -4.32
CA ALA A 65 2.68 7.05 -4.35
C ALA A 65 2.03 6.93 -2.98
N LEU A 66 0.90 7.61 -2.85
CA LEU A 66 -0.08 7.44 -1.79
C LEU A 66 -1.30 6.75 -2.38
N VAL A 67 -1.65 5.60 -1.83
CA VAL A 67 -2.77 4.78 -2.30
C VAL A 67 -3.78 4.55 -1.20
N ARG A 68 -5.05 4.77 -1.53
CA ARG A 68 -6.22 4.49 -0.71
C ARG A 68 -7.13 3.51 -1.44
N LYS A 69 -8.31 3.22 -0.87
CA LYS A 69 -9.29 2.33 -1.52
C LYS A 69 -9.93 2.95 -2.75
N ASP A 70 -10.02 4.27 -2.78
CA ASP A 70 -10.77 5.05 -3.75
C ASP A 70 -9.88 5.87 -4.68
N TYR A 71 -8.71 6.29 -4.23
CA TYR A 71 -7.78 7.07 -5.05
C TYR A 71 -6.34 6.61 -4.93
N LYS A 72 -5.61 6.79 -6.02
CA LYS A 72 -4.16 6.72 -6.07
C LYS A 72 -3.60 8.05 -6.54
N TYR A 73 -2.66 8.59 -5.78
CA TYR A 73 -1.88 9.76 -6.13
C TYR A 73 -0.42 9.34 -6.32
N MET A 74 0.19 9.75 -7.42
CA MET A 74 1.54 9.38 -7.79
C MET A 74 2.37 10.62 -8.14
N TYR A 75 3.62 10.64 -7.71
CA TYR A 75 4.59 11.68 -8.02
C TYR A 75 5.84 11.05 -8.63
N TRP A 76 6.29 11.61 -9.75
CA TRP A 76 7.47 11.22 -10.50
C TRP A 76 8.55 12.29 -10.31
N PRO A 77 9.38 12.20 -9.25
CA PRO A 77 10.31 13.27 -8.88
C PRO A 77 11.35 13.55 -9.98
N ASP A 78 11.67 12.55 -10.79
CA ASP A 78 12.57 12.70 -11.93
C ASP A 78 12.03 13.69 -12.98
N TYR A 79 10.71 13.83 -13.11
CA TYR A 79 10.07 14.64 -14.16
C TYR A 79 9.24 15.80 -13.60
N ASP A 80 9.11 15.91 -12.28
CA ASP A 80 8.20 16.85 -11.61
C ASP A 80 6.76 16.72 -12.13
N VAL A 81 6.30 15.47 -12.27
CA VAL A 81 4.97 15.13 -12.77
C VAL A 81 4.16 14.45 -11.68
N GLU A 82 2.91 14.86 -11.55
CA GLU A 82 1.91 14.27 -10.66
C GLU A 82 0.83 13.56 -11.49
N GLN A 83 0.26 12.49 -10.94
CA GLN A 83 -0.88 11.79 -11.50
C GLN A 83 -1.91 11.48 -10.40
N LEU A 84 -3.20 11.44 -10.78
CA LEU A 84 -4.29 11.07 -9.89
C LEU A 84 -5.25 10.15 -10.61
N PHE A 85 -5.64 9.05 -9.97
CA PHE A 85 -6.58 8.05 -10.50
C PHE A 85 -7.71 7.79 -9.49
N ASP A 86 -8.96 7.75 -9.97
CA ASP A 86 -10.13 7.29 -9.20
C ASP A 86 -10.28 5.77 -9.36
N LEU A 87 -9.80 5.02 -8.38
CA LEU A 87 -9.76 3.55 -8.43
C LEU A 87 -11.15 2.90 -8.39
N ARG A 88 -12.21 3.66 -8.08
CA ARG A 88 -13.59 3.13 -8.09
C ARG A 88 -14.16 3.09 -9.50
N SER A 89 -13.92 4.15 -10.27
CA SER A 89 -14.40 4.26 -11.65
C SER A 89 -13.38 3.75 -12.67
N ASP A 90 -12.10 3.80 -12.32
CA ASP A 90 -10.95 3.34 -13.11
C ASP A 90 -10.00 2.44 -12.29
N PRO A 91 -10.35 1.16 -12.09
CA PRO A 91 -9.51 0.22 -11.34
C PRO A 91 -8.20 -0.17 -12.05
N ILE A 92 -8.07 0.13 -13.34
CA ILE A 92 -6.90 -0.21 -14.16
C ILE A 92 -5.93 0.96 -14.35
N GLU A 93 -6.28 2.14 -13.84
CA GLU A 93 -5.42 3.34 -13.80
C GLU A 93 -5.08 3.89 -15.20
N ASP A 94 -6.07 3.93 -16.10
CA ASP A 94 -5.93 4.44 -17.47
C ASP A 94 -6.31 5.94 -17.60
N ASP A 95 -7.20 6.45 -16.74
CA ASP A 95 -7.62 7.87 -16.72
C ASP A 95 -6.83 8.68 -15.68
N ASP A 96 -5.67 9.21 -16.11
CA ASP A 96 -4.96 10.23 -15.33
C ASP A 96 -5.76 11.55 -15.32
N LEU A 97 -6.45 11.80 -14.21
CA LEU A 97 -7.34 12.95 -14.03
C LEU A 97 -6.61 14.29 -14.20
N LEU A 98 -5.32 14.36 -13.84
CA LEU A 98 -4.52 15.59 -13.98
C LEU A 98 -4.16 15.85 -15.44
N SER A 99 -3.68 14.83 -16.15
CA SER A 99 -3.34 14.91 -17.56
C SER A 99 -4.58 15.18 -18.42
N ARG A 100 -5.69 14.48 -18.16
CA ARG A 100 -6.99 14.72 -18.81
C ARG A 100 -7.42 16.18 -18.64
N ASN A 101 -7.41 16.70 -17.42
CA ASN A 101 -7.82 18.07 -17.14
C ASN A 101 -6.90 19.10 -17.80
N ALA A 102 -5.58 18.89 -17.77
CA ALA A 102 -4.61 19.80 -18.38
C ALA A 102 -4.70 19.83 -19.92
N THR A 103 -4.98 18.69 -20.55
CA THR A 103 -5.06 18.57 -22.01
C THR A 103 -6.45 18.89 -22.57
N GLY A 104 -7.49 18.91 -21.73
CA GLY A 104 -8.88 19.05 -22.14
C GLY A 104 -9.43 17.83 -22.89
N LYS A 105 -8.72 16.69 -22.87
CA LYS A 105 -9.14 15.45 -23.55
C LYS A 105 -10.09 14.66 -22.66
N GLY A 106 -11.34 15.10 -22.58
CA GLY A 106 -12.39 14.44 -21.81
C GLY A 106 -13.19 15.43 -20.97
N PRO A 107 -14.02 14.96 -20.03
CA PRO A 107 -14.67 15.86 -19.09
C PRO A 107 -13.61 16.65 -18.30
N PRO A 108 -13.92 17.87 -17.85
CA PRO A 108 -13.06 18.57 -16.90
C PRO A 108 -13.01 17.82 -15.57
N MET A 109 -11.97 18.08 -14.77
CA MET A 109 -11.93 17.62 -13.39
C MET A 109 -13.09 18.27 -12.61
N THR A 110 -13.81 17.46 -11.85
CA THR A 110 -14.90 17.87 -10.97
C THR A 110 -14.34 18.56 -9.71
N GLU A 111 -15.18 19.34 -9.02
CA GLU A 111 -14.79 19.95 -7.74
C GLU A 111 -14.44 18.90 -6.67
N GLU A 112 -15.09 17.74 -6.74
CA GLU A 112 -14.81 16.61 -5.85
C GLU A 112 -13.40 16.06 -6.06
N GLU A 113 -13.05 15.71 -7.31
CA GLU A 113 -11.71 15.25 -7.67
C GLU A 113 -10.65 16.31 -7.34
N GLY A 114 -10.97 17.59 -7.56
CA GLY A 114 -10.10 18.71 -7.18
C GLY A 114 -9.90 18.82 -5.66
N ARG A 115 -10.93 18.54 -4.86
CA ARG A 115 -10.81 18.47 -3.39
C ARG A 115 -9.96 17.29 -2.95
N VAL A 116 -10.19 16.11 -3.52
CA VAL A 116 -9.42 14.90 -3.26
C VAL A 116 -7.94 15.11 -3.59
N LEU A 117 -7.64 15.71 -4.74
CA LEU A 117 -6.28 16.03 -5.16
C LEU A 117 -5.55 16.87 -4.10
N ARG A 118 -6.19 17.94 -3.61
CA ARG A 118 -5.60 18.82 -2.57
C ARG A 118 -5.31 18.04 -1.28
N GLU A 119 -6.23 17.17 -0.88
CA GLU A 119 -6.06 16.33 0.30
C GLU A 119 -4.92 15.30 0.13
N MET A 120 -4.92 14.58 -0.98
CA MET A 120 -3.92 13.56 -1.31
C MET A 120 -2.52 14.18 -1.39
N ARG A 121 -2.35 15.33 -2.04
CA ARG A 121 -1.08 16.08 -2.07
C ARG A 121 -0.61 16.45 -0.66
N LYS A 122 -1.50 17.01 0.16
CA LYS A 122 -1.16 17.37 1.55
C LYS A 122 -0.69 16.14 2.32
N ARG A 123 -1.46 15.04 2.24
CA ARG A 123 -1.16 13.80 2.97
C ARG A 123 0.11 13.12 2.48
N PHE A 124 0.35 13.13 1.18
CA PHE A 124 1.58 12.61 0.57
C PHE A 124 2.82 13.26 1.21
N TRP A 125 2.85 14.59 1.27
CA TRP A 125 3.98 15.31 1.86
C TRP A 125 4.10 15.14 3.37
N GLU A 126 2.98 14.97 4.09
CA GLU A 126 3.02 14.59 5.50
C GLU A 126 3.72 13.24 5.72
N LEU A 127 3.39 12.24 4.92
CA LEU A 127 3.98 10.90 5.02
C LEU A 127 5.45 10.91 4.58
N LYS A 128 5.79 11.64 3.52
CA LYS A 128 7.16 11.83 3.06
C LYS A 128 8.05 12.41 4.17
N ARG A 129 7.60 13.48 4.83
CA ARG A 129 8.34 14.10 5.95
C ARG A 129 8.54 13.11 7.11
N LYS A 130 7.47 12.40 7.52
CA LYS A 130 7.59 11.39 8.58
C LYS A 130 8.64 10.31 8.28
N ILE A 131 8.70 9.86 7.03
CA ILE A 131 9.72 8.89 6.60
C ILE A 131 11.11 9.50 6.70
N GLN A 132 11.27 10.75 6.28
CA GLN A 132 12.53 11.47 6.32
C GLN A 132 13.02 11.70 7.76
N ASP A 133 12.13 12.14 8.65
CA ASP A 133 12.39 12.29 10.09
C ASP A 133 12.80 10.96 10.74
N THR A 134 12.23 9.84 10.28
CA THR A 134 12.58 8.50 10.77
C THR A 134 13.95 8.04 10.26
N ARG A 135 14.38 8.52 9.08
CA ARG A 135 15.66 8.15 8.46
C ARG A 135 16.85 8.91 9.03
N ASP A 136 16.62 10.10 9.59
CA ASP A 136 17.65 10.92 10.23
C ASP A 136 17.31 11.21 11.70
N PRO A 137 17.44 10.22 12.60
CA PRO A 137 17.03 10.38 14.00
C PRO A 137 17.96 11.31 14.83
N MET A 138 18.97 11.97 14.23
CA MET A 138 20.02 12.71 14.95
C MET A 138 20.23 14.14 14.44
N THR A 139 19.15 14.86 14.11
CA THR A 139 19.18 16.33 14.01
C THR A 139 18.45 16.95 15.21
N VAL A 140 19.13 17.02 16.36
CA VAL A 140 18.79 17.87 17.51
C VAL A 140 20.07 18.42 18.13
#